data_AF-A0A8S3UWT1-F1
#
_entry.id   AF-A0A8S3UWT1-F1
#
_cell.length_a   1.000
_cell.length_b   1.000
_cell.length_c   1.000
_cell.angle_alpha   90.00
_cell.angle_beta   90.00
_cell.angle_gamma   90.00
#
_symmetry.space_group_name_H-M   'P 1'
#
loop_
_entity.id
_entity.type
_entity.pdbx_description
1 polymer ?
#
loop_
_entity_poly.entity_id
_entity_poly.type
_entity_poly.pdbx_seq_one_letter_code
_entity_poly.pdbx_strand_id
1 'polypeptide(L)'
;MPVAMFATGTAILGVVFIKIDKWRYGAVMCKITPYLQTVSVCASVNTLAAIAVDRYLAICYTFNYKMTWTTSKCIMCFVWVFSLGVSIPMVLYRELILQGGLLKVCIETYPSETVRKVYFIGIFVFFYAIPLILIIFCYSFIGFRVWNRNAPGIFKANGVIHKSKVKVVKMLAVVVIIFFISWLPNYIIQFWVYFEMDQFRDYDSLMFVIKYISPVAQWMVVSNSGINPVIYCLFSKKIRLRIKAMLKCHSKHFLDRTSSHPKYSSTRYFSVDYSNGHVTLRPYGIEKRRKSSMRSFNSNFYD
;
A
#
# COMPACT_ATOMS: atom_id res chain seq x y z
N MET A 1 -1.99 6.43 2.92
CA MET A 1 -1.34 7.09 4.08
C MET A 1 -2.26 7.98 4.91
N PRO A 2 -3.31 8.65 4.38
CA PRO A 2 -4.33 9.30 5.22
C PRO A 2 -5.17 8.30 6.05
N VAL A 3 -5.45 7.13 5.46
CA VAL A 3 -6.28 6.06 6.05
C VAL A 3 -5.70 5.46 7.34
N ALA A 4 -4.37 5.45 7.47
CA ALA A 4 -3.68 4.90 8.64
C ALA A 4 -3.80 5.80 9.88
N MET A 5 -3.97 7.13 9.69
CA MET A 5 -4.11 8.08 10.81
C MET A 5 -5.51 8.02 11.44
N PHE A 6 -6.54 7.77 10.63
CA PHE A 6 -7.91 7.54 11.13
C PHE A 6 -8.04 6.19 11.84
N ALA A 7 -7.43 5.13 11.30
CA ALA A 7 -7.41 3.81 11.91
C ALA A 7 -6.66 3.76 13.26
N THR A 8 -5.60 4.56 13.44
CA THR A 8 -4.90 4.68 14.74
C THR A 8 -5.71 5.45 15.79
N GLY A 9 -6.54 6.41 15.39
CA GLY A 9 -7.45 7.12 16.30
C GLY A 9 -8.58 6.23 16.82
N THR A 10 -9.19 5.44 15.94
CA THR A 10 -10.22 4.46 16.31
C THR A 10 -9.66 3.27 17.08
N ALA A 11 -8.40 2.88 16.81
CA ALA A 11 -7.67 1.87 17.57
C ALA A 11 -7.44 2.24 19.03
N ILE A 12 -7.04 3.50 19.29
CA ILE A 12 -6.86 4.00 20.66
C ILE A 12 -8.21 4.00 21.39
N LEU A 13 -9.30 4.37 20.71
CA LEU A 13 -10.64 4.27 21.27
C LEU A 13 -11.00 2.80 21.57
N GLY A 14 -10.75 1.87 20.64
CA GLY A 14 -10.88 0.41 20.81
C GLY A 14 -10.12 -0.17 22.01
N VAL A 15 -8.86 0.23 22.18
CA VAL A 15 -7.99 -0.18 23.31
C VAL A 15 -8.51 0.36 24.65
N VAL A 16 -9.12 1.54 24.68
CA VAL A 16 -9.79 2.07 25.88
C VAL A 16 -11.11 1.35 26.17
N PHE A 17 -11.84 0.87 25.15
CA PHE A 17 -13.09 0.11 25.33
C PHE A 17 -12.88 -1.29 25.90
N ILE A 18 -11.76 -1.95 25.62
CA ILE A 18 -11.48 -3.32 26.11
C ILE A 18 -11.37 -3.38 27.64
N LYS A 19 -11.04 -2.26 28.31
CA LYS A 19 -10.87 -2.23 29.76
C LYS A 19 -12.14 -1.79 30.52
N ILE A 20 -13.20 -1.41 29.83
CA ILE A 20 -14.38 -0.82 30.46
C ILE A 20 -15.63 -1.33 29.75
N ASP A 21 -16.44 -2.14 30.43
CA ASP A 21 -17.75 -2.67 29.97
C ASP A 21 -18.80 -1.57 29.65
N LYS A 22 -18.39 -0.30 29.56
CA LYS A 22 -19.22 0.91 29.40
C LYS A 22 -18.69 1.82 28.30
N TRP A 23 -19.57 2.19 27.38
CA TRP A 23 -19.36 3.22 26.37
C TRP A 23 -19.42 4.63 26.97
N ARG A 24 -18.33 5.40 26.87
CA ARG A 24 -18.18 6.75 27.48
C ARG A 24 -18.27 7.93 26.51
N TYR A 25 -18.22 7.71 25.19
CA TYR A 25 -18.02 8.76 24.19
C TYR A 25 -19.32 9.28 23.55
N GLY A 26 -20.48 8.94 24.13
CA GLY A 26 -21.78 9.40 23.66
C GLY A 26 -22.30 8.68 22.41
N ALA A 27 -23.55 8.96 22.04
CA ALA A 27 -24.26 8.25 20.97
C ALA A 27 -23.64 8.48 19.58
N VAL A 28 -23.12 9.69 19.34
CA VAL A 28 -22.49 10.04 18.06
C VAL A 28 -21.26 9.17 17.80
N MET A 29 -20.35 9.07 18.77
CA MET A 29 -19.13 8.26 18.60
C MET A 29 -19.44 6.76 18.55
N CYS A 30 -20.53 6.31 19.18
CA CYS A 30 -21.01 4.93 19.13
C CYS A 30 -21.30 4.50 17.68
N LYS A 31 -21.85 5.41 16.87
CA LYS A 31 -22.14 5.19 15.45
C LYS A 31 -20.93 5.46 14.55
N ILE A 32 -20.23 6.58 14.75
CA ILE A 32 -19.16 7.04 13.84
C ILE A 32 -17.90 6.17 13.92
N THR A 33 -17.52 5.69 15.12
CA THR A 33 -16.28 4.91 15.30
C THR A 33 -16.26 3.64 14.43
N PRO A 34 -17.25 2.73 14.53
CA PRO A 34 -17.28 1.53 13.68
C PRO A 34 -17.50 1.88 12.21
N TYR A 35 -18.28 2.91 11.89
CA TYR A 35 -18.46 3.40 10.52
C TYR A 35 -17.12 3.77 9.86
N LEU A 36 -16.34 4.66 10.49
CA LEU A 36 -15.05 5.11 9.96
C LEU A 36 -14.01 3.98 9.91
N GLN A 37 -14.08 3.04 10.87
CA GLN A 37 -13.26 1.84 10.83
C GLN A 37 -13.57 1.01 9.58
N THR A 38 -14.85 0.70 9.30
CA THR A 38 -15.25 -0.07 8.11
C THR A 38 -14.88 0.64 6.82
N VAL A 39 -15.14 1.96 6.71
CA VAL A 39 -14.75 2.78 5.55
C VAL A 39 -13.25 2.68 5.30
N SER A 40 -12.43 2.85 6.35
CA SER A 40 -10.97 2.83 6.25
C SER A 40 -10.45 1.49 5.74
N VAL A 41 -11.07 0.40 6.17
CA VAL A 41 -10.68 -0.97 5.80
C VAL A 41 -11.06 -1.27 4.37
N CYS A 42 -12.30 -0.94 4.00
CA CYS A 42 -12.79 -1.06 2.63
C CYS A 42 -11.91 -0.27 1.66
N ALA A 43 -11.57 0.98 1.99
CA ALA A 43 -10.72 1.81 1.15
C ALA A 43 -9.30 1.23 1.03
N SER A 44 -8.76 0.70 2.12
CA SER A 44 -7.41 0.12 2.15
C SER A 44 -7.30 -1.13 1.29
N VAL A 45 -8.21 -2.09 1.44
CA VAL A 45 -8.15 -3.37 0.71
C VAL A 45 -8.36 -3.17 -0.80
N ASN A 46 -9.31 -2.31 -1.17
CA ASN A 46 -9.56 -1.99 -2.58
C ASN A 46 -8.40 -1.21 -3.21
N THR A 47 -7.73 -0.35 -2.43
CA THR A 47 -6.49 0.30 -2.89
C THR A 47 -5.37 -0.72 -3.11
N LEU A 48 -5.21 -1.71 -2.23
CA LEU A 48 -4.22 -2.79 -2.40
C LEU A 48 -4.51 -3.64 -3.64
N ALA A 49 -5.79 -3.94 -3.89
CA ALA A 49 -6.23 -4.63 -5.09
C ALA A 49 -5.91 -3.84 -6.36
N ALA A 50 -6.24 -2.55 -6.39
CA ALA A 50 -5.90 -1.66 -7.51
C ALA A 50 -4.39 -1.58 -7.76
N ILE A 51 -3.58 -1.52 -6.70
CA ILE A 51 -2.12 -1.55 -6.80
C ILE A 51 -1.64 -2.89 -7.39
N ALA A 52 -2.21 -4.02 -6.99
CA ALA A 52 -1.84 -5.33 -7.53
C ALA A 52 -2.15 -5.42 -9.03
N VAL A 53 -3.31 -4.93 -9.47
CA VAL A 53 -3.70 -4.85 -10.89
C VAL A 53 -2.75 -3.95 -11.67
N ASP A 54 -2.42 -2.77 -11.17
CA ASP A 54 -1.44 -1.87 -11.80
C ASP A 54 -0.09 -2.56 -12.01
N ARG A 55 0.39 -3.28 -11.00
CA ARG A 55 1.66 -4.02 -11.07
C ARG A 55 1.58 -5.17 -12.06
N TYR A 56 0.45 -5.87 -12.12
CA TYR A 56 0.22 -6.95 -13.07
C TYR A 56 0.27 -6.42 -14.51
N LEU A 57 -0.50 -5.38 -14.83
CA LEU A 57 -0.53 -4.78 -16.16
C LEU A 57 0.86 -4.26 -16.57
N ALA A 58 1.58 -3.60 -15.66
CA ALA A 58 2.90 -3.05 -15.95
C ALA A 58 4.02 -4.09 -16.18
N ILE A 59 3.87 -5.33 -15.72
CA ILE A 59 4.91 -6.37 -15.80
C ILE A 59 4.55 -7.47 -16.80
N CYS A 60 3.28 -7.90 -16.82
CA CYS A 60 2.81 -8.99 -17.67
C CYS A 60 2.48 -8.51 -19.09
N TYR A 61 1.84 -7.34 -19.23
CA TYR A 61 1.31 -6.80 -20.49
C TYR A 61 2.22 -5.74 -21.14
N THR A 62 3.54 -5.94 -21.05
CA THR A 62 4.55 -4.96 -21.48
C THR A 62 4.60 -4.74 -23.01
N PHE A 63 4.02 -3.64 -23.48
CA PHE A 63 4.63 -2.54 -24.26
C PHE A 63 3.68 -1.32 -24.17
N ASN A 64 4.10 -0.22 -23.53
CA ASN A 64 3.37 1.07 -23.34
C ASN A 64 2.37 1.23 -22.18
N TYR A 65 2.03 0.22 -21.38
CA TYR A 65 1.13 0.44 -20.22
C TYR A 65 1.75 1.38 -19.17
N LYS A 66 1.10 2.52 -18.94
CA LYS A 66 1.32 3.41 -17.79
C LYS A 66 -0.04 3.88 -17.30
N MET A 67 -0.38 3.56 -16.06
CA MET A 67 -1.58 4.12 -15.44
C MET A 67 -1.48 5.65 -15.46
N THR A 68 -2.45 6.31 -16.09
CA THR A 68 -2.49 7.77 -16.12
C THR A 68 -2.95 8.31 -14.76
N TRP A 69 -2.57 9.55 -14.46
CA TRP A 69 -3.01 10.22 -13.23
C TRP A 69 -4.53 10.34 -13.16
N THR A 70 -5.19 10.56 -14.30
CA THR A 70 -6.66 10.63 -14.38
C THR A 70 -7.29 9.29 -14.01
N THR A 71 -6.83 8.19 -14.60
CA THR A 71 -7.34 6.85 -14.28
C THR A 71 -7.12 6.51 -12.81
N SER A 72 -5.95 6.81 -12.24
CA SER A 72 -5.70 6.62 -10.80
C SER A 72 -6.65 7.44 -9.93
N LYS A 73 -6.93 8.70 -10.28
CA LYS A 73 -7.89 9.54 -9.55
C LYS A 73 -9.31 8.98 -9.63
N CYS A 74 -9.75 8.52 -10.80
CA CYS A 74 -11.06 7.90 -10.96
C CYS A 74 -11.19 6.63 -10.11
N ILE A 75 -10.19 5.76 -10.14
CA ILE A 75 -10.16 4.55 -9.30
C ILE A 75 -10.22 4.93 -7.82
N MET A 76 -9.41 5.89 -7.37
CA MET A 76 -9.44 6.32 -5.97
C MET A 76 -10.79 6.93 -5.58
N CYS A 77 -11.37 7.79 -6.43
CA CYS A 77 -12.69 8.37 -6.19
C CYS A 77 -13.76 7.28 -6.04
N PHE A 78 -13.77 6.31 -6.97
CA PHE A 78 -14.66 5.16 -6.89
C PHE A 78 -14.47 4.37 -5.59
N VAL A 79 -13.23 4.05 -5.21
CA VAL A 79 -12.91 3.33 -3.98
C VAL A 79 -13.49 4.07 -2.76
N TRP A 80 -13.29 5.38 -2.66
CA TRP A 80 -13.80 6.17 -1.54
C TRP A 80 -15.33 6.24 -1.51
N VAL A 81 -15.97 6.56 -2.64
CA VAL A 81 -17.44 6.63 -2.73
C VAL A 81 -18.06 5.28 -2.40
N PHE A 82 -17.52 4.20 -2.96
CA PHE A 82 -17.96 2.84 -2.67
C PHE A 82 -17.80 2.51 -1.18
N SER A 83 -16.62 2.78 -0.59
CA SER A 83 -16.36 2.53 0.84
C SER A 83 -17.28 3.32 1.77
N LEU A 84 -17.57 4.58 1.45
CA LEU A 84 -18.50 5.43 2.22
C LEU A 84 -19.93 4.90 2.15
N GLY A 85 -20.39 4.52 0.95
CA GLY A 85 -21.75 4.04 0.72
C GLY A 85 -22.02 2.68 1.35
N VAL A 86 -21.13 1.71 1.11
CA VAL A 86 -21.31 0.34 1.61
C VAL A 86 -21.23 0.25 3.13
N SER A 87 -20.58 1.20 3.80
CA SER A 87 -20.45 1.23 5.26
C SER A 87 -21.66 1.87 5.96
N ILE A 88 -22.61 2.47 5.23
CA ILE A 88 -23.78 3.18 5.79
C ILE A 88 -24.52 2.35 6.85
N PRO A 89 -24.79 1.05 6.66
CA PRO A 89 -25.51 0.24 7.65
C PRO A 89 -24.86 0.24 9.05
N MET A 90 -23.54 0.43 9.14
CA MET A 90 -22.84 0.55 10.44
C MET A 90 -23.31 1.74 11.29
N VAL A 91 -23.77 2.82 10.65
CA VAL A 91 -24.25 4.03 11.33
C VAL A 91 -25.74 3.93 11.66
N LEU A 92 -26.50 3.23 10.79
CA LEU A 92 -27.94 3.08 10.91
C LEU A 92 -28.29 2.06 12.01
N TYR A 93 -27.71 0.88 11.96
CA TYR A 93 -28.05 -0.26 12.83
C TYR A 93 -27.17 -0.34 14.08
N ARG A 94 -26.82 0.82 14.65
CA ARG A 94 -26.03 0.88 15.88
C ARG A 94 -26.54 1.96 16.80
N GLU A 95 -26.76 1.61 18.05
CA GLU A 95 -27.37 2.50 19.03
C GLU A 95 -26.71 2.40 20.40
N LEU A 96 -26.77 3.51 21.14
CA LEU A 96 -26.33 3.59 22.52
C LEU A 96 -27.54 3.36 23.42
N ILE A 97 -27.56 2.22 24.11
CA ILE A 97 -28.64 1.88 25.04
C ILE A 97 -28.15 1.93 26.49
N LEU A 98 -29.10 2.15 27.42
CA LEU A 98 -28.87 2.03 28.86
C LEU A 98 -29.28 0.62 29.30
N GLN A 99 -28.30 -0.24 29.53
CA GLN A 99 -28.54 -1.58 30.05
C GLN A 99 -28.66 -1.52 31.59
N GLY A 100 -29.79 -1.99 32.12
CA GLY A 100 -30.05 -2.04 33.56
C GLY A 100 -30.05 -0.68 34.27
N GLY A 101 -30.35 0.42 33.57
CA GLY A 101 -30.41 1.77 34.17
C GLY A 101 -29.07 2.44 34.48
N LEU A 102 -27.95 1.70 34.44
CA LEU A 102 -26.64 2.18 34.93
C LEU A 102 -25.52 2.09 33.88
N LEU A 103 -25.61 1.13 32.96
CA LEU A 103 -24.54 0.79 32.03
C LEU A 103 -24.87 1.29 30.61
N LYS A 104 -24.08 2.23 30.11
CA LYS A 104 -24.19 2.70 28.71
C LYS A 104 -23.43 1.71 27.82
N VAL A 105 -24.12 1.00 26.93
CA VAL A 105 -23.52 0.05 25.99
C VAL A 105 -23.89 0.41 24.56
N CYS A 106 -22.95 0.22 23.64
CA CYS A 106 -23.13 0.51 22.23
C CYS A 106 -23.32 -0.80 21.46
N ILE A 107 -24.55 -1.07 21.03
CA ILE A 107 -24.94 -2.37 20.47
C ILE A 107 -25.43 -2.24 19.03
N GLU A 108 -25.43 -3.37 18.34
CA GLU A 108 -26.01 -3.50 16.99
C GLU A 108 -27.53 -3.74 17.10
N THR A 109 -28.31 -3.00 16.30
CA THR A 109 -29.78 -3.00 16.30
C THR A 109 -30.31 -3.26 14.89
N TYR A 110 -29.87 -4.37 14.27
CA TYR A 110 -30.36 -4.78 12.96
C TYR A 110 -31.86 -5.19 13.03
N PRO A 111 -32.66 -4.90 11.98
CA PRO A 111 -34.09 -5.20 11.98
C PRO A 111 -34.39 -6.70 11.98
N SER A 112 -33.46 -7.52 11.49
CA SER A 112 -33.54 -8.98 11.58
C SER A 112 -32.14 -9.60 11.54
N GLU A 113 -32.03 -10.81 12.08
CA GLU A 113 -30.81 -11.62 12.02
C GLU A 113 -30.39 -11.93 10.58
N THR A 114 -31.35 -12.12 9.68
CA THR A 114 -31.09 -12.30 8.26
C THR A 114 -30.38 -11.09 7.66
N VAL A 115 -30.84 -9.87 7.95
CA VAL A 115 -30.20 -8.64 7.45
C VAL A 115 -28.77 -8.51 8.00
N ARG A 116 -28.56 -8.80 9.29
CA ARG A 116 -27.23 -8.80 9.92
C ARG A 116 -26.27 -9.78 9.22
N LYS A 117 -26.71 -11.03 9.02
CA LYS A 117 -25.94 -12.10 8.37
C LYS A 117 -25.63 -11.78 6.90
N VAL A 118 -26.63 -11.32 6.13
CA VAL A 118 -26.45 -10.96 4.71
C VAL A 118 -25.47 -9.81 4.55
N TYR A 119 -25.59 -8.78 5.39
CA TYR A 119 -24.67 -7.65 5.37
C TYR A 119 -23.24 -8.08 5.72
N PHE A 120 -23.07 -8.91 6.75
CA PHE A 120 -21.76 -9.44 7.12
C PHE A 120 -21.14 -10.31 6.01
N ILE A 121 -21.90 -11.23 5.41
CA ILE A 121 -21.44 -12.03 4.26
C ILE A 121 -21.02 -11.10 3.11
N GLY A 122 -21.84 -10.07 2.82
CA GLY A 122 -21.52 -9.07 1.80
C GLY A 122 -20.17 -8.39 2.06
N ILE A 123 -19.95 -7.91 3.28
CA ILE A 123 -18.67 -7.31 3.69
C ILE A 123 -17.52 -8.30 3.50
N PHE A 124 -17.67 -9.54 3.98
CA PHE A 124 -16.62 -10.56 3.85
C PHE A 124 -16.29 -10.83 2.38
N VAL A 125 -17.30 -10.99 1.52
CA VAL A 125 -17.10 -11.27 0.09
C VAL A 125 -16.42 -10.09 -0.60
N PHE A 126 -16.95 -8.88 -0.45
CA PHE A 126 -16.46 -7.71 -1.18
C PHE A 126 -15.15 -7.15 -0.61
N PHE A 127 -14.89 -7.25 0.69
CA PHE A 127 -13.73 -6.62 1.33
C PHE A 127 -12.67 -7.62 1.77
N TYR A 128 -12.93 -8.92 1.67
CA TYR A 128 -11.94 -9.94 1.97
C TYR A 128 -11.74 -10.89 0.79
N ALA A 129 -12.75 -11.69 0.43
CA ALA A 129 -12.59 -12.78 -0.54
C ALA A 129 -12.24 -12.29 -1.96
N ILE A 130 -13.04 -11.39 -2.55
CA ILE A 130 -12.82 -10.91 -3.92
C ILE A 130 -11.46 -10.18 -4.05
N PRO A 131 -11.13 -9.20 -3.18
CA PRO A 131 -9.82 -8.55 -3.24
C PRO A 131 -8.66 -9.53 -3.04
N LEU A 132 -8.79 -10.49 -2.12
CA LEU A 132 -7.75 -11.50 -1.86
C LEU A 132 -7.48 -12.35 -3.10
N ILE A 133 -8.54 -12.90 -3.71
CA ILE A 133 -8.43 -13.74 -4.91
C ILE A 133 -7.81 -12.96 -6.06
N LEU A 134 -8.27 -11.72 -6.30
CA LEU A 134 -7.73 -10.85 -7.34
C LEU A 134 -6.23 -10.58 -7.12
N ILE A 135 -5.82 -10.29 -5.88
CA ILE A 135 -4.42 -10.00 -5.58
C ILE A 135 -3.55 -11.25 -5.71
N ILE A 136 -4.01 -12.41 -5.22
CA ILE A 136 -3.32 -13.70 -5.38
C ILE A 136 -3.13 -14.00 -6.87
N PHE A 137 -4.18 -13.82 -7.67
CA PHE A 137 -4.13 -14.01 -9.11
C PHE A 137 -3.07 -13.08 -9.74
N CYS A 138 -3.15 -11.77 -9.50
CA CYS A 138 -2.20 -10.81 -10.03
C CYS A 138 -0.74 -11.15 -9.67
N TYR A 139 -0.44 -11.45 -8.41
CA TYR A 139 0.92 -11.75 -7.97
C TYR A 139 1.43 -13.12 -8.44
N SER A 140 0.56 -14.13 -8.54
CA SER A 140 0.91 -15.43 -9.10
C SER A 140 1.36 -15.30 -10.57
N PHE A 141 0.61 -14.56 -11.38
CA PHE A 141 0.98 -14.31 -12.78
C PHE A 141 2.27 -13.49 -12.91
N ILE A 142 2.46 -12.48 -12.06
CA ILE A 142 3.72 -11.73 -12.03
C ILE A 142 4.88 -12.68 -11.68
N GLY A 143 4.70 -13.55 -10.67
CA GLY A 143 5.69 -14.56 -10.28
C GLY A 143 6.06 -15.49 -11.43
N PHE A 144 5.04 -16.07 -12.08
CA PHE A 144 5.22 -16.94 -13.25
C PHE A 144 5.94 -16.24 -14.40
N ARG A 145 5.54 -15.02 -14.74
CA ARG A 145 6.17 -14.21 -15.80
C ARG A 145 7.64 -13.90 -15.50
N VAL A 146 7.95 -13.62 -14.23
CA VAL A 146 9.33 -13.35 -13.78
C VAL A 146 10.16 -14.63 -13.79
N TRP A 147 9.60 -15.77 -13.37
CA TRP A 147 10.27 -17.07 -13.38
C TRP A 147 10.62 -17.52 -14.81
N ASN A 148 9.64 -17.49 -15.72
CA ASN A 148 9.81 -17.96 -17.09
C ASN A 148 10.79 -17.10 -17.91
N ARG A 149 10.97 -15.82 -17.55
CA ARG A 149 11.94 -14.91 -18.18
C ARG A 149 13.37 -15.07 -17.65
N ASN A 150 13.57 -15.73 -16.51
CA ASN A 150 14.90 -15.99 -15.93
C ASN A 150 15.52 -17.31 -16.43
N ALA A 151 14.90 -18.00 -17.40
CA ALA A 151 15.53 -19.11 -18.10
C ALA A 151 16.88 -18.65 -18.73
N PRO A 152 17.96 -19.45 -18.63
CA PRO A 152 19.31 -18.98 -18.87
C PRO A 152 19.57 -18.72 -20.36
N GLY A 153 19.93 -17.49 -20.74
CA GLY A 153 20.41 -17.25 -22.11
C GLY A 153 20.71 -15.82 -22.58
N ILE A 154 19.92 -14.78 -22.27
CA ILE A 154 19.94 -13.56 -23.14
C ILE A 154 19.90 -12.23 -22.33
N PHE A 155 21.02 -11.48 -22.42
CA PHE A 155 21.31 -10.04 -22.20
C PHE A 155 20.85 -9.29 -20.92
N LYS A 156 21.85 -8.86 -20.13
CA LYS A 156 21.77 -8.22 -18.79
C LYS A 156 21.72 -6.67 -18.78
N ALA A 157 21.25 -5.97 -19.80
CA ALA A 157 21.12 -4.51 -19.75
C ALA A 157 19.83 -4.04 -19.00
N ASN A 158 18.69 -4.70 -19.24
CA ASN A 158 17.41 -4.38 -18.60
C ASN A 158 17.25 -5.00 -17.19
N GLY A 159 18.20 -5.82 -16.75
CA GLY A 159 18.10 -6.62 -15.52
C GLY A 159 18.06 -5.80 -14.23
N VAL A 160 18.75 -4.65 -14.16
CA VAL A 160 18.82 -3.83 -12.92
C VAL A 160 17.50 -3.11 -12.64
N ILE A 161 16.88 -2.52 -13.68
CA ILE A 161 15.56 -1.87 -13.59
C ILE A 161 14.48 -2.92 -13.27
N HIS A 162 14.55 -4.09 -13.91
CA HIS A 162 13.61 -5.18 -13.68
C HIS A 162 13.71 -5.77 -12.26
N LYS A 163 14.94 -6.03 -11.76
CA LYS A 163 15.18 -6.48 -10.37
C LYS A 163 14.61 -5.50 -9.35
N SER A 164 14.73 -4.19 -9.62
CA SER A 164 14.17 -3.15 -8.75
C SER A 164 12.63 -3.17 -8.73
N LYS A 165 11.97 -3.37 -9.88
CA LYS A 165 10.51 -3.51 -9.98
C LYS A 165 9.98 -4.76 -9.28
N VAL A 166 10.63 -5.91 -9.48
CA VAL A 166 10.26 -7.18 -8.81
C VAL A 166 10.41 -7.08 -7.29
N LYS A 167 11.43 -6.37 -6.80
CA LYS A 167 11.60 -6.15 -5.35
C LYS A 167 10.40 -5.39 -4.76
N VAL A 168 9.91 -4.38 -5.46
CA VAL A 168 8.72 -3.62 -5.02
C VAL A 168 7.48 -4.52 -5.02
N VAL A 169 7.31 -5.37 -6.02
CA VAL A 169 6.20 -6.35 -6.04
C VAL A 169 6.28 -7.32 -4.87
N LYS A 170 7.45 -7.91 -4.60
CA LYS A 170 7.64 -8.81 -3.45
C LYS A 170 7.29 -8.13 -2.13
N MET A 171 7.71 -6.87 -1.97
CA MET A 171 7.33 -6.06 -0.81
C MET A 171 5.81 -5.88 -0.70
N LEU A 172 5.15 -5.51 -1.81
CA LEU A 172 3.69 -5.32 -1.83
C LEU A 172 2.92 -6.62 -1.56
N ALA A 173 3.43 -7.77 -2.03
CA ALA A 173 2.86 -9.07 -1.70
C ALA A 173 2.95 -9.37 -0.19
N VAL A 174 4.08 -9.06 0.46
CA VAL A 174 4.23 -9.19 1.92
C VAL A 174 3.23 -8.29 2.68
N VAL A 175 3.05 -7.03 2.25
CA VAL A 175 2.04 -6.14 2.85
C VAL A 175 0.66 -6.78 2.79
N VAL A 176 0.30 -7.32 1.64
CA VAL A 176 -1.03 -7.91 1.42
C VAL A 176 -1.24 -9.19 2.25
N ILE A 177 -0.25 -10.07 2.30
CA ILE A 177 -0.35 -11.31 3.11
C ILE A 177 -0.58 -10.95 4.58
N ILE A 178 0.18 -10.00 5.11
CA ILE A 178 0.04 -9.56 6.50
C ILE A 178 -1.32 -8.90 6.73
N PHE A 179 -1.81 -8.09 5.78
CA PHE A 179 -3.16 -7.52 5.84
C PHE A 179 -4.19 -8.63 6.03
N PHE A 180 -4.25 -9.62 5.15
CA PHE A 180 -5.28 -10.66 5.22
C PHE A 180 -5.14 -11.57 6.45
N ILE A 181 -3.92 -11.96 6.83
CA ILE A 181 -3.69 -12.74 8.05
C ILE A 181 -4.13 -11.97 9.30
N SER A 182 -3.91 -10.65 9.34
CA SER A 182 -4.34 -9.82 10.48
C SER A 182 -5.87 -9.71 10.60
N TRP A 183 -6.58 -9.84 9.48
CA TRP A 183 -8.04 -9.74 9.40
C TRP A 183 -8.77 -11.08 9.60
N LEU A 184 -8.12 -12.19 9.24
CA LEU A 184 -8.72 -13.52 9.28
C LEU A 184 -9.29 -13.90 10.66
N PRO A 185 -8.59 -13.72 11.80
CA PRO A 185 -9.12 -14.05 13.12
C PRO A 185 -10.41 -13.28 13.44
N ASN A 186 -10.48 -12.01 13.06
CA ASN A 186 -11.67 -11.19 13.29
C ASN A 186 -12.87 -11.70 12.48
N TYR A 187 -12.69 -12.04 11.21
CA TYR A 187 -13.77 -12.62 10.40
C TYR A 187 -14.22 -13.99 10.89
N ILE A 188 -13.29 -14.83 11.36
CA ILE A 188 -13.63 -16.14 11.97
C ILE A 188 -14.50 -15.93 13.21
N ILE A 189 -14.08 -15.05 14.13
CA ILE A 189 -14.85 -14.77 15.34
C ILE A 189 -16.22 -14.19 15.00
N GLN A 190 -16.30 -13.23 14.08
CA GLN A 190 -17.59 -12.65 13.69
C GLN A 190 -18.50 -13.66 12.98
N PHE A 191 -17.94 -14.55 12.15
CA PHE A 191 -18.69 -15.63 11.53
C PHE A 191 -19.27 -16.56 12.61
N TRP A 192 -18.44 -16.97 13.56
CA TRP A 192 -18.88 -17.78 14.69
C TRP A 192 -19.97 -17.09 15.51
N VAL A 193 -19.77 -15.82 15.87
CA VAL A 193 -20.71 -14.97 16.62
C VAL A 193 -21.99 -14.66 15.86
N TYR A 194 -22.03 -14.68 14.54
CA TYR A 194 -23.27 -14.39 13.80
C TYR A 194 -24.02 -15.65 13.39
N PHE A 195 -23.34 -16.78 13.17
CA PHE A 195 -23.96 -17.99 12.64
C PHE A 195 -24.19 -19.08 13.70
N GLU A 196 -23.45 -19.09 14.81
CA GLU A 196 -23.57 -20.12 15.85
C GLU A 196 -24.27 -19.63 17.13
N MET A 197 -24.85 -18.42 17.13
CA MET A 197 -25.54 -17.85 18.30
C MET A 197 -26.65 -18.72 18.88
N ASP A 198 -27.35 -19.48 18.05
CA ASP A 198 -28.46 -20.35 18.49
C ASP A 198 -27.99 -21.62 19.23
N GLN A 199 -26.69 -21.92 19.22
CA GLN A 199 -26.09 -23.10 19.88
C GLN A 199 -25.48 -22.80 21.26
N PHE A 200 -25.40 -21.53 21.68
CA PHE A 200 -24.83 -21.17 22.98
C PHE A 200 -25.78 -21.47 24.12
N ARG A 201 -25.68 -22.69 24.63
CA ARG A 201 -26.21 -23.06 25.96
C ARG A 201 -25.35 -22.55 27.11
N ASP A 202 -24.12 -22.10 26.84
CA ASP A 202 -23.14 -21.73 27.87
C ASP A 202 -22.67 -20.26 27.71
N TYR A 203 -23.13 -19.42 28.63
CA TYR A 203 -22.88 -17.97 28.67
C TYR A 203 -21.40 -17.64 28.95
N ASP A 204 -20.70 -18.51 29.68
CA ASP A 204 -19.31 -18.30 30.07
C ASP A 204 -18.35 -18.40 28.88
N SER A 205 -18.60 -19.36 27.99
CA SER A 205 -17.85 -19.53 26.73
C SER A 205 -18.01 -18.31 25.79
N LEU A 206 -19.23 -17.78 25.67
CA LEU A 206 -19.50 -16.58 24.87
C LEU A 206 -18.81 -15.34 25.48
N MET A 207 -18.90 -15.18 26.80
CA MET A 207 -18.24 -14.09 27.52
C MET A 207 -16.73 -14.16 27.39
N PHE A 208 -16.13 -15.36 27.42
CA PHE A 208 -14.70 -15.55 27.22
C PHE A 208 -14.25 -15.08 25.83
N VAL A 209 -14.99 -15.46 24.78
CA VAL A 209 -14.65 -15.05 23.40
C VAL A 209 -14.82 -13.56 23.19
N ILE A 210 -15.88 -12.95 23.73
CA ILE A 210 -16.11 -11.50 23.62
C ILE A 210 -15.07 -10.70 24.44
N LYS A 211 -14.70 -11.18 25.63
CA LYS A 211 -13.82 -10.45 26.57
C LYS A 211 -12.33 -10.64 26.33
N TYR A 212 -11.90 -11.79 25.81
CA TYR A 212 -10.47 -12.10 25.66
C TYR A 212 -10.06 -12.29 24.20
N ILE A 213 -10.83 -13.03 23.41
CA ILE A 213 -10.42 -13.41 22.05
C ILE A 213 -10.71 -12.29 21.03
N SER A 214 -11.88 -11.66 21.11
CA SER A 214 -12.28 -10.55 20.21
C SER A 214 -11.34 -9.34 20.31
N PRO A 215 -10.89 -8.91 21.51
CA PRO A 215 -9.86 -7.88 21.65
C PRO A 215 -8.58 -8.24 20.93
N VAL A 216 -8.05 -9.46 21.10
CA VAL A 216 -6.80 -9.86 20.45
C VAL A 216 -6.93 -9.78 18.92
N ALA A 217 -8.04 -10.23 18.35
CA ALA A 217 -8.30 -10.11 16.92
C ALA A 217 -8.40 -8.64 16.46
N GLN A 218 -9.03 -7.77 17.25
CA GLN A 218 -9.07 -6.33 16.99
C GLN A 218 -7.68 -5.69 17.04
N TRP A 219 -6.81 -6.12 17.94
CA TRP A 219 -5.41 -5.65 18.01
C TRP A 219 -4.61 -6.07 16.77
N MET A 220 -4.82 -7.29 16.26
CA MET A 220 -4.21 -7.73 15.00
C MET A 220 -4.66 -6.83 13.83
N VAL A 221 -5.95 -6.55 13.74
CA VAL A 221 -6.53 -5.64 12.74
C VAL A 221 -5.92 -4.24 12.81
N VAL A 222 -5.81 -3.67 14.01
CA VAL A 222 -5.25 -2.32 14.23
C VAL A 222 -3.78 -2.23 13.80
N SER A 223 -3.01 -3.29 14.06
CA SER A 223 -1.56 -3.32 13.78
C SER A 223 -1.24 -3.13 12.30
N ASN A 224 -2.17 -3.47 11.41
CA ASN A 224 -2.08 -3.31 9.97
C ASN A 224 -1.66 -1.89 9.53
N SER A 225 -2.09 -0.86 10.27
CA SER A 225 -1.69 0.52 9.99
C SER A 225 -0.22 0.80 10.30
N GLY A 226 0.29 0.25 11.41
CA GLY A 226 1.68 0.44 11.87
C GLY A 226 2.71 -0.43 11.13
N ILE A 227 2.26 -1.56 10.58
CA ILE A 227 3.11 -2.49 9.81
C ILE A 227 3.59 -1.87 8.50
N ASN A 228 2.78 -1.01 7.88
CA ASN A 228 3.08 -0.39 6.59
C ASN A 228 4.46 0.32 6.58
N PRO A 229 4.74 1.32 7.45
CA PRO A 229 6.09 1.90 7.59
C PRO A 229 7.21 0.89 7.81
N VAL A 230 7.00 -0.14 8.64
CA VAL A 230 8.00 -1.18 8.94
C VAL A 230 8.36 -1.96 7.67
N ILE A 231 7.37 -2.38 6.90
CA ILE A 231 7.60 -3.08 5.62
C ILE A 231 8.33 -2.18 4.63
N TYR A 232 7.91 -0.92 4.50
CA TYR A 232 8.61 0.04 3.63
C TYR A 232 10.06 0.25 4.08
N CYS A 233 10.34 0.29 5.38
CA CYS A 233 11.69 0.35 5.92
C CYS A 233 12.51 -0.90 5.56
N LEU A 234 11.97 -2.11 5.72
CA LEU A 234 12.73 -3.32 5.44
C LEU A 234 13.09 -3.43 3.93
N PHE A 235 12.11 -3.18 3.07
CA PHE A 235 12.23 -3.50 1.64
C PHE A 235 12.60 -2.32 0.73
N SER A 236 12.29 -1.07 1.10
CA SER A 236 12.62 0.12 0.31
C SER A 236 13.88 0.84 0.81
N LYS A 237 15.01 0.61 0.14
CA LYS A 237 16.27 1.33 0.41
C LYS A 237 16.09 2.85 0.29
N LYS A 238 15.29 3.33 -0.67
CA LYS A 238 15.00 4.76 -0.89
C LYS A 238 14.29 5.39 0.31
N ILE A 239 13.33 4.68 0.89
CA ILE A 239 12.58 5.15 2.06
C ILE A 239 13.47 5.12 3.31
N ARG A 240 14.27 4.07 3.50
CA ARG A 240 15.27 4.03 4.58
C ARG A 240 16.24 5.19 4.53
N LEU A 241 16.74 5.53 3.34
CA LEU A 241 17.65 6.66 3.18
C LEU A 241 16.97 7.99 3.53
N ARG A 242 15.71 8.18 3.15
CA ARG A 242 14.93 9.36 3.52
C ARG A 242 14.66 9.44 5.03
N ILE A 243 14.26 8.34 5.67
CA ILE A 243 14.02 8.30 7.11
C ILE A 243 15.34 8.52 7.87
N LYS A 244 16.44 7.88 7.46
CA LYS A 244 17.76 8.14 8.04
C LYS A 244 18.23 9.57 7.82
N ALA A 245 17.92 10.19 6.68
CA ALA A 245 18.21 11.60 6.45
C ALA A 245 17.39 12.50 7.37
N MET A 246 16.08 12.25 7.53
CA MET A 246 15.25 13.01 8.48
C MET A 246 15.71 12.83 9.93
N LEU A 247 16.12 11.62 10.34
CA LEU A 247 16.65 11.33 11.67
C LEU A 247 18.05 11.93 11.90
N LYS A 248 18.88 12.04 10.85
CA LYS A 248 20.20 12.71 10.91
C LYS A 248 20.08 14.24 10.85
N CYS A 249 19.05 14.78 10.20
CA CYS A 249 18.81 16.23 10.10
C CYS A 249 18.27 16.87 11.39
N HIS A 250 18.17 16.14 12.50
CA HIS A 250 18.12 16.77 13.83
C HIS A 250 19.50 17.21 14.34
N SER A 251 20.57 16.97 13.56
CA SER A 251 21.87 17.60 13.73
C SER A 251 22.21 18.39 12.46
N LYS A 252 22.01 19.71 12.53
CA LYS A 252 22.36 20.75 11.54
C LYS A 252 21.47 20.86 10.30
N HIS A 253 20.59 21.87 10.32
CA HIS A 253 20.03 22.49 9.12
C HIS A 253 20.70 23.85 8.91
N PHE A 254 20.78 24.30 7.65
CA PHE A 254 21.29 25.59 7.15
C PHE A 254 22.82 25.76 7.21
N LEU A 255 23.60 25.81 6.12
CA LEU A 255 23.37 26.32 4.77
C LEU A 255 24.22 25.50 3.80
N ASP A 256 23.62 24.94 2.75
CA ASP A 256 24.20 25.11 1.42
C ASP A 256 23.12 24.94 0.36
N ARG A 257 22.52 26.08 0.03
CA ARG A 257 21.61 26.24 -1.10
C ARG A 257 22.35 27.08 -2.13
N THR A 258 23.36 26.51 -2.76
CA THR A 258 23.86 27.02 -4.03
C THR A 258 23.72 25.94 -5.11
N SER A 259 22.99 26.36 -6.13
CA SER A 259 22.75 25.70 -7.40
C SER A 259 23.89 24.78 -7.86
N SER A 260 23.62 23.47 -7.92
CA SER A 260 24.23 22.62 -8.94
C SER A 260 23.31 21.43 -9.21
N HIS A 261 22.66 21.48 -10.37
CA HIS A 261 21.98 20.35 -10.98
C HIS A 261 22.86 19.09 -10.88
N PRO A 262 22.36 17.93 -10.41
CA PRO A 262 23.07 16.68 -10.61
C PRO A 262 23.02 16.38 -12.11
N LYS A 263 24.13 16.63 -12.82
CA LYS A 263 24.34 16.13 -14.17
C LYS A 263 24.14 14.63 -14.13
N TYR A 264 23.12 14.18 -14.83
CA TYR A 264 22.87 12.79 -15.15
C TYR A 264 24.19 12.13 -15.58
N SER A 265 24.53 11.01 -14.95
CA SER A 265 25.66 10.18 -15.38
C SER A 265 25.40 9.76 -16.83
N SER A 266 26.18 10.34 -17.75
CA SER A 266 26.14 10.01 -19.17
C SER A 266 26.49 8.54 -19.35
N THR A 267 25.55 7.75 -19.84
CA THR A 267 25.85 6.49 -20.53
C THR A 267 26.94 6.80 -21.57
N ARG A 268 28.11 6.16 -21.49
CA ARG A 268 29.12 6.26 -22.55
C ARG A 268 28.56 5.50 -23.76
N TYR A 269 28.18 6.21 -24.81
CA TYR A 269 27.92 5.63 -26.11
C TYR A 269 29.26 5.41 -26.81
N PHE A 270 29.54 4.17 -27.18
CA PHE A 270 30.67 3.82 -28.06
C PHE A 270 30.13 3.71 -29.47
N SER A 271 30.69 4.45 -30.41
CA SER A 271 30.43 4.24 -31.84
C SER A 271 31.34 3.12 -32.34
N VAL A 272 30.77 2.18 -33.08
CA VAL A 272 31.49 1.12 -33.79
C VAL A 272 31.81 1.64 -35.18
N ASP A 273 33.10 1.81 -35.48
CA ASP A 273 33.55 2.24 -36.81
C ASP A 273 34.08 1.02 -37.59
N TYR A 274 33.65 0.89 -38.84
CA TYR A 274 34.02 -0.19 -39.74
C TYR A 274 34.88 0.38 -40.87
N SER A 275 36.14 0.67 -40.56
CA SER A 275 37.14 1.07 -41.54
C SER A 275 38.25 0.02 -41.60
N ASN A 276 38.49 -0.54 -42.79
CA ASN A 276 39.57 -1.49 -43.11
C ASN A 276 39.52 -2.87 -42.41
N GLY A 277 38.32 -3.40 -42.14
CA GLY A 277 38.17 -4.78 -41.66
C GLY A 277 38.52 -5.02 -40.19
N HIS A 278 38.86 -3.98 -39.43
CA HIS A 278 39.08 -4.06 -37.98
C HIS A 278 38.02 -3.26 -37.21
N VAL A 279 37.44 -3.88 -36.17
CA VAL A 279 36.45 -3.26 -35.27
C VAL A 279 37.20 -2.45 -34.22
N THR A 280 37.00 -1.13 -34.18
CA THR A 280 37.54 -0.26 -33.11
C THR A 280 36.41 0.47 -32.38
N LEU A 281 36.46 0.47 -31.04
CA LEU A 281 35.50 1.14 -30.18
C LEU A 281 36.03 2.53 -29.81
N ARG A 282 35.36 3.62 -30.23
CA ARG A 282 35.71 4.98 -29.81
C ARG A 282 34.69 5.57 -28.83
N PRO A 283 35.12 6.15 -27.70
CA PRO A 283 34.26 6.96 -26.86
C PRO A 283 34.01 8.33 -27.53
N TYR A 284 32.74 8.75 -27.59
CA TYR A 284 32.35 10.06 -28.13
C TYR A 284 32.81 11.16 -27.16
N GLY A 285 33.59 12.15 -27.64
CA GLY A 285 33.90 13.37 -26.86
C GLY A 285 35.38 13.72 -26.61
N ILE A 286 36.35 13.26 -27.41
CA ILE A 286 37.69 13.88 -27.44
C ILE A 286 37.81 14.64 -28.76
N GLU A 287 37.41 15.91 -28.71
CA GLU A 287 37.65 16.88 -29.76
C GLU A 287 39.17 17.04 -29.91
N LYS A 288 39.65 16.76 -31.12
CA LYS A 288 41.06 16.79 -31.49
C LYS A 288 41.52 18.26 -31.45
N ARG A 289 42.09 18.71 -30.34
CA ARG A 289 42.69 20.05 -30.23
C ARG A 289 43.91 20.14 -31.14
N ARG A 290 43.66 20.44 -32.42
CA ARG A 290 44.68 20.69 -33.44
C ARG A 290 45.28 22.06 -33.13
N LYS A 291 46.47 22.10 -32.51
CA LYS A 291 47.28 23.33 -32.46
C LYS A 291 47.82 23.60 -33.87
N SER A 292 47.14 24.46 -34.62
CA SER A 292 47.71 25.15 -35.79
C SER A 292 47.72 26.64 -35.49
N SER A 293 48.79 27.12 -34.84
CA SER A 293 49.14 28.54 -34.88
C SER A 293 49.80 28.77 -36.23
N MET A 294 49.04 29.35 -37.16
CA MET A 294 49.52 29.74 -38.47
C MET A 294 50.09 31.15 -38.38
N ARG A 295 51.28 31.29 -38.97
CA ARG A 295 52.12 32.47 -39.07
C ARG A 295 51.36 33.68 -39.65
N SER A 296 51.85 34.86 -39.26
CA SER A 296 51.44 36.19 -39.70
C SER A 296 51.19 36.28 -41.19
N PHE A 297 50.03 36.84 -41.55
CA PHE A 297 49.75 37.34 -42.89
C PHE A 297 50.44 38.69 -43.04
N ASN A 298 51.35 38.76 -44.01
CA ASN A 298 51.97 39.98 -44.48
C ASN A 298 51.14 40.46 -45.67
N SER A 299 50.57 41.66 -45.59
CA SER A 299 50.01 42.38 -46.75
C SER A 299 50.07 43.87 -46.49
N ASN A 300 51.23 44.48 -46.76
CA ASN A 300 51.30 45.87 -47.19
C ASN A 300 51.44 45.88 -48.71
N PHE A 301 50.42 46.46 -49.34
CA PHE A 301 50.40 47.00 -50.70
C PHE A 301 51.28 48.26 -50.75
N TYR A 302 51.94 48.47 -51.90
CA TYR A 302 52.44 49.75 -52.46
C TYR A 302 52.43 50.99 -51.54
N ASP A 303 53.59 51.38 -51.01
CA ASP A 303 54.47 52.43 -51.55
C ASP A 303 55.83 52.38 -50.82
#